data_AF-A0A3D1L133-F1
#
_entry.id   AF-A0A3D1L133-F1
#
_cell.length_a   1.000
_cell.length_b   1.000
_cell.length_c   1.000
_cell.angle_alpha   90.00
_cell.angle_beta   90.00
_cell.angle_gamma   90.00
#
_symmetry.space_group_name_H-M   'P 1'
#
loop_
_entity.id
_entity.type
_entity.pdbx_description
1 polymer ?
#
loop_
_entity_poly.entity_id
_entity_poly.type
_entity_poly.pdbx_seq_one_letter_code
_entity_poly.pdbx_strand_id
1 'polypeptide(L)'
;MTAAKLIHKTYASFLSTVFPVHYYGFPNGKICILFSRFYKKENGGSGIEFVYAIHKDFYFDYNNEVITSKNKFDIKPVFAETIDNADSKYEIIKVCRDLNSYGEAIKHLTVVNAEIVFINPIASNVG
;
A
#
# COMPACT_ATOMS: atom_id res chain seq x y z
N MET A 1 -15.97 12.46 -1.85
CA MET A 1 -14.72 11.76 -1.48
C MET A 1 -14.40 10.76 -2.57
N THR A 2 -13.26 10.92 -3.24
CA THR A 2 -12.85 10.01 -4.33
C THR A 2 -12.24 8.74 -3.74
N ALA A 3 -12.71 7.58 -4.20
CA ALA A 3 -12.31 6.28 -3.65
C ALA A 3 -10.95 5.82 -4.19
N ALA A 4 -10.23 5.01 -3.43
CA ALA A 4 -9.00 4.37 -3.89
C ALA A 4 -9.25 3.50 -5.13
N LYS A 5 -8.34 3.53 -6.12
CA LYS A 5 -8.44 2.74 -7.35
C LYS A 5 -7.50 1.53 -7.27
N LEU A 6 -7.97 0.32 -7.58
CA LEU A 6 -7.10 -0.84 -7.69
C LEU A 6 -6.22 -0.69 -8.94
N ILE A 7 -4.91 -0.68 -8.73
CA ILE A 7 -3.89 -0.55 -9.78
C ILE A 7 -3.46 -1.93 -10.24
N HIS A 8 -3.12 -2.81 -9.30
CA HIS A 8 -2.52 -4.10 -9.60
C HIS A 8 -2.75 -5.10 -8.47
N LYS A 9 -2.75 -6.38 -8.82
CA LYS A 9 -2.84 -7.50 -7.88
C LYS A 9 -1.86 -8.59 -8.32
N THR A 10 -0.94 -8.95 -7.43
CA THR A 10 0.04 -10.01 -7.70
C THR A 10 0.46 -10.71 -6.42
N TYR A 11 1.06 -11.90 -6.54
CA TYR A 11 1.88 -12.45 -5.48
C TYR A 11 3.23 -11.72 -5.51
N ALA A 12 3.63 -11.16 -4.37
CA ALA A 12 4.94 -10.52 -4.24
C ALA A 12 5.87 -11.48 -3.50
N SER A 13 6.84 -12.02 -4.22
CA SER A 13 7.83 -13.00 -3.75
C SER A 13 8.65 -12.47 -2.57
N PHE A 14 8.89 -11.16 -2.54
CA PHE A 14 9.70 -10.52 -1.50
C PHE A 14 8.90 -9.97 -0.31
N LEU A 15 7.57 -10.11 -0.33
CA LEU A 15 6.72 -9.79 0.82
C LEU A 15 6.26 -11.08 1.49
N SER A 16 6.45 -11.18 2.80
CA SER A 16 5.91 -12.29 3.59
C SER A 16 4.38 -12.20 3.62
N THR A 17 3.71 -12.82 2.65
CA THR A 17 2.27 -12.68 2.40
C THR A 17 1.59 -14.02 2.31
N VAL A 18 0.34 -14.07 2.79
CA VAL A 18 -0.53 -15.27 2.73
C VAL A 18 -1.36 -15.31 1.45
N PHE A 19 -1.69 -14.12 0.92
CA PHE A 19 -2.57 -13.94 -0.24
C PHE A 19 -1.98 -12.85 -1.16
N PRO A 20 -2.45 -12.74 -2.42
CA PRO A 20 -1.97 -11.72 -3.33
C PRO A 20 -2.02 -10.32 -2.73
N VAL A 21 -0.97 -9.57 -2.97
CA VAL A 21 -0.83 -8.16 -2.62
C VAL A 21 -1.67 -7.32 -3.56
N HIS A 22 -2.39 -6.35 -3.01
CA HIS A 22 -3.18 -5.40 -3.77
C HIS A 22 -2.52 -4.02 -3.71
N TYR A 23 -2.35 -3.38 -4.86
CA TYR A 23 -1.81 -2.03 -4.98
C TYR A 23 -2.95 -1.08 -5.33
N TYR A 24 -3.16 -0.05 -4.51
CA TYR A 24 -4.21 0.93 -4.67
C TYR A 24 -3.65 2.34 -4.87
N GLY A 25 -4.15 3.06 -5.86
CA GLY A 25 -3.86 4.47 -6.08
C GLY A 25 -4.80 5.36 -5.29
N PHE A 26 -4.25 6.23 -4.45
CA PHE A 26 -5.02 7.20 -3.69
C PHE A 26 -5.07 8.57 -4.39
N PRO A 27 -6.13 9.38 -4.17
CA PRO A 27 -6.25 10.71 -4.75
C PRO A 27 -5.13 11.68 -4.37
N ASN A 28 -4.42 11.42 -3.27
CA ASN A 28 -3.28 12.22 -2.80
C ASN A 28 -1.95 11.86 -3.50
N GLY A 29 -2.00 11.05 -4.56
CA GLY A 29 -0.84 10.65 -5.33
C GLY A 29 -0.07 9.45 -4.79
N LYS A 30 -0.41 8.95 -3.60
CA LYS A 30 0.28 7.82 -2.97
C LYS A 30 -0.26 6.49 -3.49
N ILE A 31 0.61 5.48 -3.53
CA ILE A 31 0.22 4.09 -3.75
C ILE A 31 0.22 3.36 -2.42
N CYS A 32 -0.94 2.82 -2.06
CA CYS A 32 -1.13 1.96 -0.89
C CYS A 32 -0.95 0.50 -1.29
N ILE A 33 -0.10 -0.20 -0.58
CA ILE A 33 0.09 -1.64 -0.66
C ILE A 33 -0.74 -2.26 0.46
N LEU A 34 -1.74 -3.07 0.09
CA LEU A 34 -2.55 -3.86 1.02
C LEU A 34 -2.15 -5.32 0.87
N PHE A 35 -1.66 -5.91 1.95
CA PHE A 35 -1.31 -7.32 1.99
C PHE A 35 -1.67 -7.96 3.32
N SER A 36 -1.76 -9.28 3.33
CA SER A 36 -2.04 -10.06 4.52
C SER A 36 -0.84 -10.91 4.89
N ARG A 37 -0.45 -10.96 6.16
CA ARG A 37 0.65 -11.81 6.64
C ARG A 37 0.26 -12.56 7.90
N PHE A 38 0.98 -13.64 8.22
CA PHE A 38 0.82 -14.30 9.50
C PHE A 38 1.44 -13.48 10.62
N TYR A 39 0.80 -13.48 11.79
CA TYR A 39 1.40 -13.04 13.04
C TYR A 39 1.26 -14.11 14.10
N LYS A 40 2.18 -14.11 15.08
CA LYS A 40 2.14 -15.03 16.22
C LYS A 40 1.34 -14.41 17.35
N LYS A 41 0.41 -15.18 17.93
CA LYS A 41 -0.35 -14.77 19.11
C LYS A 41 0.45 -15.06 20.39
N GLU A 42 0.28 -14.24 21.41
CA GLU A 42 0.99 -14.38 22.70
C GLU A 42 0.66 -15.71 23.39
N ASN A 43 -0.58 -16.18 23.29
CA ASN A 43 -1.05 -17.43 23.91
C ASN A 43 -0.79 -18.69 23.07
N GLY A 44 0.08 -18.61 22.06
CA GLY A 44 0.27 -19.66 21.07
C GLY A 44 -0.73 -19.59 19.92
N GLY A 45 -0.35 -20.20 18.80
CA GLY A 45 -1.08 -20.14 17.52
C GLY A 45 -0.69 -18.96 16.63
N SER A 46 -1.21 -18.98 15.41
CA SER A 46 -1.04 -17.92 14.41
C SER A 46 -2.39 -17.27 14.07
N GLY A 47 -2.34 -16.01 13.65
CA GLY A 47 -3.46 -15.30 13.05
C GLY A 47 -3.03 -14.66 11.74
N ILE A 48 -4.00 -14.12 11.01
CA ILE A 48 -3.75 -13.29 9.83
C ILE A 48 -3.96 -11.83 10.23
N GLU A 49 -3.05 -10.96 9.83
CA GLU A 49 -3.20 -9.52 9.94
C GLU A 49 -3.15 -8.88 8.55
N PHE A 50 -3.91 -7.80 8.38
CA PHE A 50 -3.90 -6.98 7.18
C PHE A 50 -3.00 -5.76 7.41
N VAL A 51 -2.05 -5.58 6.51
CA VAL A 51 -1.04 -4.53 6.56
C VAL A 51 -1.29 -3.55 5.44
N TYR A 52 -1.36 -2.27 5.81
CA TYR A 52 -1.40 -1.15 4.89
C TYR A 52 -0.04 -0.48 4.92
N ALA A 53 0.58 -0.37 3.75
CA ALA A 53 1.85 0.30 3.58
C ALA A 53 1.82 1.29 2.42
N ILE A 54 2.70 2.28 2.43
CA ILE A 54 2.84 3.25 1.34
C ILE A 54 4.08 2.94 0.54
N HIS A 55 3.90 2.74 -0.77
CA HIS A 55 5.00 2.58 -1.71
C HIS A 55 5.81 3.89 -1.80
N LYS A 56 7.13 3.79 -1.70
CA LYS A 56 8.02 4.97 -1.68
C LYS A 56 8.70 5.24 -3.01
N ASP A 57 8.78 4.27 -3.92
CA ASP A 57 9.44 4.45 -5.22
C ASP A 57 8.53 4.96 -6.35
N PHE A 58 7.20 4.90 -6.18
CA PHE A 58 6.23 5.32 -7.20
C PHE A 58 5.18 6.30 -6.66
N TYR A 59 4.60 7.08 -7.57
CA TYR A 59 3.41 7.90 -7.35
C TYR A 59 2.32 7.53 -8.38
N PHE A 60 1.08 7.80 -8.03
CA PHE A 60 -0.08 7.57 -8.90
C PHE A 60 -0.75 8.90 -9.27
N ASP A 61 -0.74 9.26 -10.54
CA ASP A 61 -1.59 10.32 -11.06
C ASP A 61 -3.04 9.81 -11.10
N TYR A 62 -3.83 10.25 -10.12
CA TYR A 62 -5.19 9.76 -9.94
C TYR A 62 -6.15 10.16 -11.08
N ASN A 63 -5.90 11.32 -11.70
CA ASN A 63 -6.76 11.88 -12.73
C ASN A 63 -6.50 11.20 -14.08
N ASN A 64 -5.22 10.93 -14.38
CA ASN A 64 -4.81 10.29 -15.63
C ASN A 64 -4.65 8.76 -15.51
N GLU A 65 -4.74 8.21 -14.29
CA GLU A 65 -4.50 6.79 -13.97
C GLU A 65 -3.12 6.28 -14.38
N VAL A 66 -2.12 7.16 -14.30
CA VAL A 66 -0.73 6.88 -14.67
C VAL A 66 0.11 6.65 -13.42
N ILE A 67 1.02 5.69 -13.48
CA ILE A 67 2.00 5.44 -12.42
C ILE A 67 3.34 6.03 -12.86
N THR A 68 4.00 6.76 -11.97
CA THR A 68 5.28 7.40 -12.25
C THR A 68 6.32 6.99 -11.20
N SER A 69 7.50 6.58 -11.67
CA SER A 69 8.65 6.34 -10.79
C SER A 69 9.20 7.67 -10.26
N LYS A 70 9.62 7.69 -8.99
CA LYS A 70 10.31 8.85 -8.40
C LYS A 70 11.74 9.01 -8.91
N ASN A 71 12.35 7.93 -9.37
CA ASN A 71 13.69 7.97 -9.94
C ASN A 71 13.62 8.41 -11.40
N LYS A 72 14.04 9.65 -11.67
CA LYS A 72 14.05 10.27 -13.01
C LYS A 72 14.95 9.55 -14.03
N PHE A 73 15.84 8.67 -13.58
CA PHE A 73 16.81 7.95 -14.43
C PHE A 73 16.35 6.56 -14.84
N ASP A 74 15.20 6.11 -14.37
CA ASP A 74 14.67 4.80 -14.72
C ASP A 74 13.84 4.91 -16.00
N ILE A 75 14.53 4.76 -17.14
CA ILE A 75 13.92 4.24 -18.37
C ILE A 75 13.52 2.80 -18.03
N LYS A 76 12.36 2.60 -17.38
CA LYS A 76 12.02 1.29 -16.83
C LYS A 76 10.65 0.75 -17.23
N PRO A 77 10.53 -0.59 -17.17
CA PRO A 77 9.43 -1.37 -17.72
C PRO A 77 8.10 -1.11 -17.02
N VAL A 78 7.06 -1.79 -17.51
CA VAL A 78 5.71 -1.78 -16.96
C VAL A 78 5.77 -1.96 -15.44
N PHE A 79 5.09 -1.10 -14.66
CA PHE A 79 5.04 -1.13 -13.18
C PHE A 79 4.98 -2.56 -12.60
N ALA A 80 4.12 -3.40 -13.17
CA ALA A 80 3.94 -4.81 -12.79
C ALA A 80 5.24 -5.64 -12.76
N GLU A 81 6.21 -5.34 -13.62
CA GLU A 81 7.50 -6.06 -13.70
C GLU A 81 8.49 -5.60 -12.62
N THR A 82 8.30 -4.40 -12.07
CA THR A 82 9.25 -3.77 -11.15
C THR A 82 8.85 -3.84 -9.67
N ILE A 83 7.59 -4.18 -9.39
CA ILE A 83 7.05 -4.14 -8.03
C ILE A 83 7.45 -5.35 -7.17
N ASP A 84 7.73 -6.49 -7.80
CA ASP A 84 8.21 -7.69 -7.10
C ASP A 84 9.74 -7.67 -7.05
N ASN A 85 10.27 -6.74 -6.26
CA ASN A 85 11.70 -6.52 -6.10
C ASN A 85 12.07 -6.51 -4.61
N ALA A 86 13.17 -7.18 -4.26
CA ALA A 86 13.74 -7.19 -2.91
C ALA A 86 14.07 -5.79 -2.38
N ASP A 87 14.39 -4.85 -3.27
CA ASP A 87 14.74 -3.47 -2.92
C ASP A 87 13.53 -2.51 -2.84
N SER A 88 12.30 -3.03 -3.02
CA SER A 88 11.10 -2.20 -3.01
C SER A 88 10.92 -1.51 -1.65
N LYS A 89 10.87 -0.17 -1.67
CA LYS A 89 10.76 0.63 -0.45
C LYS A 89 9.30 0.90 -0.15
N TYR A 90 8.88 0.51 1.05
CA TYR A 90 7.57 0.83 1.58
C TYR A 90 7.63 1.18 3.07
N GLU A 91 6.63 1.92 3.53
CA GLU A 91 6.45 2.25 4.94
C GLU A 91 5.12 1.67 5.42
N ILE A 92 5.15 0.82 6.45
CA ILE A 92 3.92 0.33 7.08
C ILE A 92 3.29 1.46 7.88
N ILE A 93 2.05 1.78 7.55
CA ILE A 93 1.29 2.85 8.22
C ILE A 93 0.23 2.30 9.17
N LYS A 94 -0.28 1.09 8.91
CA LYS A 94 -1.33 0.48 9.72
C LYS A 94 -1.31 -1.04 9.63
N VAL A 95 -1.60 -1.68 10.74
CA VAL A 95 -1.78 -3.14 10.85
C VAL A 95 -3.12 -3.38 11.55
N CYS A 96 -4.00 -4.16 10.93
CA CYS A 96 -5.31 -4.51 11.46
C CYS A 96 -5.41 -6.02 11.65
N ARG A 97 -5.78 -6.46 12.86
CA ARG A 97 -5.89 -7.88 13.26
C ARG A 97 -7.33 -8.35 13.45
N ASP A 98 -8.27 -7.41 13.45
CA ASP A 98 -9.70 -7.57 13.68
C ASP A 98 -10.50 -7.73 12.38
N LEU A 99 -9.85 -7.60 11.22
CA LEU A 99 -10.46 -7.78 9.91
C LEU A 99 -10.40 -9.25 9.49
N ASN A 100 -11.50 -9.75 8.94
CA ASN A 100 -11.67 -11.16 8.60
C ASN A 100 -11.53 -11.45 7.10
N SER A 101 -11.51 -10.41 6.26
CA SER A 101 -11.45 -10.59 4.81
C SER A 101 -10.81 -9.41 4.07
N TYR A 102 -10.34 -9.66 2.85
CA TYR A 102 -9.94 -8.58 1.94
C TYR A 102 -11.09 -7.62 1.64
N GLY A 103 -12.35 -8.09 1.60
CA GLY A 103 -13.49 -7.21 1.39
C GLY A 103 -13.63 -6.16 2.50
N GLU A 104 -13.44 -6.56 3.75
CA GLU A 104 -13.39 -5.65 4.90
C GLU A 104 -12.15 -4.75 4.83
N ALA A 105 -10.98 -5.30 4.51
CA ALA A 105 -9.75 -4.54 4.38
C ALA A 105 -9.81 -3.47 3.27
N ILE A 106 -10.49 -3.76 2.17
CA ILE A 106 -10.73 -2.81 1.07
C ILE A 106 -11.66 -1.70 1.52
N LYS A 107 -12.77 -2.01 2.22
CA LYS A 107 -13.68 -0.98 2.76
C LYS A 107 -12.95 -0.02 3.71
N HIS A 108 -11.95 -0.53 4.43
CA HIS A 108 -11.14 0.24 5.37
C HIS A 108 -10.12 1.19 4.68
N LEU A 109 -9.91 1.10 3.36
CA LEU A 109 -9.00 2.01 2.62
C LEU A 109 -9.42 3.48 2.72
N THR A 110 -10.72 3.78 2.82
CA THR A 110 -11.20 5.16 2.97
C THR A 110 -10.70 5.79 4.26
N VAL A 111 -10.74 5.04 5.37
CA VAL A 111 -10.23 5.48 6.68
C VAL A 111 -8.72 5.67 6.61
N VAL A 112 -8.01 4.70 6.06
CA VAL A 112 -6.55 4.75 5.89
C VAL A 112 -6.12 5.96 5.05
N ASN A 113 -6.80 6.22 3.94
CA ASN A 113 -6.51 7.39 3.10
C ASN A 113 -6.69 8.71 3.87
N ALA A 114 -7.74 8.84 4.67
CA ALA A 114 -7.95 10.02 5.51
C ALA A 114 -6.80 10.19 6.52
N GLU A 115 -6.43 9.13 7.27
CA GLU A 115 -5.33 9.16 8.25
C GLU A 115 -4.01 9.62 7.62
N ILE A 116 -3.69 9.13 6.42
CA ILE A 116 -2.46 9.51 5.70
C ILE A 116 -2.47 10.99 5.30
N VAL A 117 -3.63 11.54 4.94
CA VAL A 117 -3.74 12.97 4.61
C VAL A 117 -3.53 13.83 5.85
N PHE A 118 -3.98 13.38 7.04
CA PHE A 118 -3.81 14.09 8.31
C PHE A 118 -2.41 13.99 8.94
N ILE A 119 -1.56 13.05 8.54
CA ILE A 119 -0.15 13.02 8.97
C ILE A 119 0.70 14.05 8.20
N ASN A 120 0.33 14.37 6.95
CA ASN A 120 1.04 15.32 6.09
C ASN A 120 0.83 16.85 6.33
N PRO A 121 -0.16 17.40 7.06
CA PRO A 121 -0.31 18.84 7.23
C PRO A 121 0.75 19.44 8.15
N ILE A 122 1.43 18.62 8.97
CA ILE A 122 2.38 19.10 9.98
C ILE A 122 3.77 19.33 9.37
N ALA A 123 4.11 18.67 8.27
CA ALA A 123 5.42 18.80 7.61
C ALA A 123 5.50 19.95 6.59
N SER A 124 4.43 20.71 6.37
CA SER A 124 4.37 21.82 5.40
C SER A 124 4.31 23.22 6.03
N ASN A 125 4.35 23.32 7.36
CA ASN A 125 4.33 24.59 8.10
C ASN A 125 5.61 24.83 8.91
N VAL A 126 6.77 24.65 8.27
CA VAL A 126 8.01 25.29 8.74
C VAL A 126 8.50 26.15 7.59
N GLY A 127 8.07 27.43 7.64
CA GLY A 127 8.62 28.51 6.84
C GLY A 127 9.89 29.08 7.46
#